data_AF-A0A6P6PHX8-F1
#
_entry.id   AF-A0A6P6PHX8-F1
#
_cell.length_a   1.000
_cell.length_b   1.000
_cell.length_c   1.000
_cell.angle_alpha   90.00
_cell.angle_beta   90.00
_cell.angle_gamma   90.00
#
_symmetry.space_group_name_H-M   'P 1'
#
loop_
_entity.id
_entity.type
_entity.pdbx_description
1 polymer ?
#
loop_
_entity_poly.entity_id
_entity_poly.type
_entity_poly.pdbx_seq_one_letter_code
_entity_poly.pdbx_strand_id
1 'polypeptide(L)'
;MKTHETLETLRRALTQLKDTIDEKLTLTVSTELKWMQQYAVDVALDPDTANPYLILTVDGKQVRHGDIRQKLPDKPERFDRGACVLGKEGFSSGRFYFEVAGEGKD
;
A
#
# COMPACT_ATOMS: atom_id res chain seq x y z
N MET A 1 -7.08 21.63 -48.61
CA MET A 1 -8.26 20.88 -48.11
C MET A 1 -7.89 19.46 -47.68
N LYS A 2 -7.27 18.64 -48.55
CA LYS A 2 -6.92 17.23 -48.23
C LYS A 2 -6.02 17.02 -46.99
N THR A 3 -5.08 17.93 -46.73
CA THR A 3 -4.14 17.83 -45.58
C THR A 3 -4.81 18.04 -44.22
N HIS A 4 -5.87 18.84 -44.15
CA HIS A 4 -6.61 19.09 -42.91
C HIS A 4 -7.45 17.85 -42.52
N GLU A 5 -8.12 17.22 -43.50
CA GLU A 5 -8.89 15.99 -43.28
C GLU A 5 -8.00 14.82 -42.82
N THR A 6 -6.78 14.71 -43.37
CA THR A 6 -5.82 13.69 -42.93
C THR A 6 -5.31 13.93 -41.50
N LEU A 7 -5.12 15.19 -41.09
CA LEU A 7 -4.68 15.54 -39.74
C LEU A 7 -5.74 15.19 -38.70
N GLU A 8 -7.00 15.52 -38.97
CA GLU A 8 -8.13 15.18 -38.07
C GLU A 8 -8.31 13.66 -37.95
N THR A 9 -8.11 12.93 -39.05
CA THR A 9 -8.15 11.46 -39.04
C THR A 9 -7.05 10.88 -38.16
N LEU A 10 -5.81 11.40 -38.27
CA LEU A 10 -4.67 10.98 -37.44
C LEU A 10 -4.91 11.30 -35.96
N ARG A 11 -5.41 12.49 -35.65
CA ARG A 11 -5.72 12.90 -34.28
C ARG A 11 -6.75 11.97 -33.65
N ARG A 12 -7.83 11.65 -34.37
CA ARG A 12 -8.85 10.70 -33.89
C ARG A 12 -8.27 9.32 -33.64
N ALA A 13 -7.43 8.82 -34.55
CA ALA A 13 -6.77 7.51 -34.39
C ALA A 13 -5.84 7.48 -33.16
N LEU A 14 -5.08 8.56 -32.91
CA LEU A 14 -4.19 8.67 -31.75
C LEU A 14 -4.98 8.69 -30.44
N THR A 15 -6.09 9.43 -30.37
CA THR A 15 -6.97 9.42 -29.20
C THR A 15 -7.53 8.02 -28.93
N GLN A 16 -8.04 7.34 -29.96
CA GLN A 16 -8.57 5.97 -29.81
C GLN A 16 -7.50 4.98 -29.34
N LEU A 17 -6.27 5.09 -29.85
CA LEU A 17 -5.17 4.25 -29.43
C LEU A 17 -4.82 4.50 -27.96
N LYS A 18 -4.77 5.77 -27.54
CA LYS A 18 -4.53 6.14 -26.15
C LYS A 18 -5.60 5.54 -25.23
N ASP A 19 -6.87 5.74 -25.56
CA ASP A 19 -7.98 5.23 -24.74
C ASP A 19 -7.96 3.70 -24.65
N THR A 20 -7.63 3.01 -25.75
CA THR A 20 -7.49 1.55 -25.79
C THR A 20 -6.34 1.08 -24.89
N ILE A 21 -5.21 1.79 -24.92
CA ILE A 21 -4.06 1.47 -24.06
C ILE A 21 -4.42 1.69 -22.59
N ASP A 22 -5.06 2.82 -22.25
CA ASP A 22 -5.46 3.15 -20.88
C ASP A 22 -6.46 2.11 -20.33
N GLU A 23 -7.43 1.66 -21.15
CA GLU A 23 -8.37 0.59 -20.80
C GLU A 23 -7.64 -0.74 -20.56
N LYS A 24 -6.75 -1.15 -21.48
CA LYS A 24 -6.01 -2.41 -21.36
C LYS A 24 -5.08 -2.41 -20.15
N LEU A 25 -4.42 -1.29 -19.87
CA LEU A 25 -3.58 -1.13 -18.68
C LEU A 25 -4.42 -1.26 -17.41
N THR A 26 -5.54 -0.54 -17.33
CA THR A 26 -6.46 -0.60 -16.17
C THR A 26 -6.98 -2.01 -15.95
N LEU A 27 -7.39 -2.71 -17.01
CA LEU A 27 -7.85 -4.10 -16.93
C LEU A 27 -6.74 -5.04 -16.44
N THR A 28 -5.52 -4.89 -16.95
CA THR A 28 -4.37 -5.72 -16.56
C THR A 28 -4.04 -5.53 -15.08
N VAL A 29 -3.91 -4.28 -14.62
CA VAL A 29 -3.67 -3.96 -13.21
C VAL A 29 -4.80 -4.49 -12.32
N SER A 30 -6.06 -4.33 -12.74
CA SER A 30 -7.21 -4.80 -11.95
C SER A 30 -7.27 -6.32 -11.82
N THR A 31 -6.84 -7.06 -12.83
CA THR A 31 -6.85 -8.53 -12.83
C THR A 31 -5.72 -9.08 -11.98
N GLU A 32 -4.52 -8.51 -12.09
CA GLU A 32 -3.38 -8.84 -11.23
C GLU A 32 -3.68 -8.53 -9.75
N LEU A 33 -4.25 -7.36 -9.46
CA LEU A 33 -4.62 -6.99 -8.09
C LEU A 33 -5.63 -7.98 -7.50
N LYS A 34 -6.68 -8.33 -8.24
CA LYS A 34 -7.66 -9.35 -7.79
C LYS A 34 -7.00 -10.71 -7.55
N TRP A 35 -6.02 -11.09 -8.36
CA TRP A 35 -5.26 -12.31 -8.14
C TRP A 35 -4.37 -12.23 -6.91
N MET A 36 -3.81 -11.08 -6.55
CA MET A 36 -3.05 -10.95 -5.30
C MET A 36 -3.97 -10.98 -4.07
N GLN A 37 -5.13 -10.33 -4.16
CA GLN A 37 -6.13 -10.25 -3.09
C GLN A 37 -6.72 -11.62 -2.68
N GLN A 38 -6.57 -12.66 -3.51
CA GLN A 38 -6.93 -14.03 -3.08
C GLN A 38 -6.09 -14.54 -1.90
N TYR A 39 -4.95 -13.91 -1.63
CA TYR A 39 -4.04 -14.22 -0.51
C TYR A 39 -4.14 -13.19 0.61
N ALA A 40 -5.20 -12.39 0.65
CA ALA A 40 -5.37 -11.34 1.65
C ALA A 40 -5.38 -11.92 3.07
N VAL A 41 -4.60 -11.29 3.96
CA VAL A 41 -4.57 -11.61 5.39
C VAL A 41 -4.85 -10.37 6.23
N ASP A 42 -5.48 -10.60 7.38
CA ASP A 42 -5.81 -9.53 8.32
C ASP A 42 -4.63 -9.27 9.28
N VAL A 43 -3.74 -8.35 8.92
CA VAL A 43 -2.56 -8.02 9.74
C VAL A 43 -2.95 -7.09 10.89
N ALA A 44 -2.57 -7.44 12.12
CA ALA A 44 -2.63 -6.56 13.28
C ALA A 44 -1.21 -6.32 13.81
N LEU A 45 -0.91 -5.09 14.22
CA LEU A 45 0.38 -4.71 14.78
C LEU A 45 0.53 -5.18 16.24
N ASP A 46 1.74 -5.55 16.62
CA ASP A 46 2.07 -5.98 17.99
C ASP A 46 2.61 -4.81 18.83
N PRO A 47 1.86 -4.32 19.83
CA PRO A 47 2.29 -3.22 20.70
C PRO A 47 3.51 -3.57 21.57
N ASP A 48 3.81 -4.86 21.76
CA ASP A 48 4.97 -5.29 22.54
C ASP A 48 6.28 -5.07 21.79
N THR A 49 6.23 -5.14 20.46
CA THR A 49 7.36 -4.87 19.58
C THR A 49 7.53 -3.39 19.27
N ALA A 50 6.44 -2.61 19.38
CA ALA A 50 6.39 -1.23 18.94
C ALA A 50 7.41 -0.34 19.69
N ASN A 51 8.15 0.45 18.93
CA ASN A 51 9.01 1.47 19.48
C ASN A 51 8.22 2.46 20.37
N PRO A 52 8.78 2.92 21.51
CA PRO A 52 8.05 3.81 22.43
C PRO A 52 7.53 5.12 21.84
N TYR A 53 8.04 5.59 20.69
CA TYR A 53 7.51 6.77 19.99
C TYR A 53 6.33 6.46 19.06
N LEU A 54 6.01 5.19 18.81
CA LEU A 54 4.90 4.80 17.95
C LEU A 54 3.60 4.65 18.74
N ILE A 55 2.54 5.31 18.26
CA ILE A 55 1.22 5.27 18.87
C ILE A 55 0.32 4.42 17.97
N LEU A 56 -0.17 3.31 18.53
CA LEU A 56 -1.03 2.35 17.84
C LEU A 56 -2.49 2.55 18.27
N THR A 57 -3.42 2.26 17.36
CA THR A 57 -4.83 2.09 17.72
C THR A 57 -5.06 0.77 18.46
N VAL A 58 -6.17 0.69 19.21
CA VAL A 58 -6.51 -0.50 20.02
C VAL A 58 -6.66 -1.77 19.16
N ASP A 59 -7.14 -1.63 17.93
CA ASP A 59 -7.28 -2.72 16.96
C ASP A 59 -5.96 -3.11 16.28
N GLY A 60 -4.88 -2.37 16.52
CA GLY A 60 -3.57 -2.59 15.90
C GLY A 60 -3.55 -2.36 14.38
N LYS A 61 -4.52 -1.63 13.82
CA LYS A 61 -4.61 -1.37 12.36
C LYS A 61 -3.94 -0.07 11.92
N GLN A 62 -3.70 0.85 12.85
CA GLN A 62 -3.09 2.13 12.55
C GLN A 62 -1.88 2.37 13.45
N VAL A 63 -0.91 3.07 12.89
CA VAL A 63 0.27 3.51 13.60
C VAL A 63 0.63 4.90 13.15
N ARG A 64 1.00 5.75 14.10
CA ARG A 64 1.58 7.06 13.84
C ARG A 64 2.80 7.29 14.71
N HIS A 65 3.71 8.12 14.22
CA HIS A 65 4.82 8.61 15.02
C HIS A 65 4.32 9.71 15.97
N GLY A 66 4.69 9.63 17.24
CA GLY A 66 4.46 10.66 18.24
C GLY A 66 5.75 11.40 18.59
N ASP A 67 5.63 12.61 19.12
CA ASP A 67 6.78 13.41 19.55
C ASP A 67 7.30 13.02 20.94
N ILE A 68 6.46 12.33 21.72
CA ILE A 68 6.72 11.99 23.11
C ILE A 68 6.97 10.49 23.22
N ARG A 69 8.06 10.13 23.90
CA ARG A 69 8.38 8.75 24.26
C ARG A 69 7.37 8.23 25.27
N GLN A 70 6.62 7.19 24.92
CA GLN A 70 5.68 6.56 25.85
C GLN A 70 6.42 5.78 26.95
N LYS A 71 5.85 5.77 28.16
CA LYS A 71 6.36 4.99 29.29
C LYS A 71 5.81 3.57 29.22
N LEU A 72 6.49 2.71 28.45
CA LEU A 72 6.15 1.31 28.27
C LEU A 72 7.09 0.39 29.06
N PRO A 73 6.65 -0.83 29.42
CA PRO A 73 7.54 -1.85 29.98
C PRO A 73 8.69 -2.17 29.01
N ASP A 74 9.86 -2.38 29.57
CA ASP A 74 11.02 -2.86 28.83
C ASP A 74 10.82 -4.34 28.48
N LYS A 75 10.83 -4.65 27.19
CA LYS A 75 10.57 -5.98 26.65
C LYS A 75 11.68 -6.31 25.65
N PRO A 76 12.24 -7.53 25.66
CA PRO A 76 13.30 -7.89 24.73
C PRO A 76 12.86 -7.83 23.26
N GLU A 77 11.56 -7.96 22.99
CA GLU A 77 10.98 -7.85 21.65
C GLU A 77 10.83 -6.39 21.16
N ARG A 78 10.99 -5.40 22.05
CA ARG A 78 10.70 -3.99 21.75
C ARG A 78 11.83 -3.35 20.95
N PHE A 79 11.47 -2.70 19.85
CA PHE A 79 12.42 -1.83 19.15
C PHE A 79 12.74 -0.58 19.97
N ASP A 80 14.01 -0.34 20.27
CA ASP A 80 14.47 0.82 21.05
C ASP A 80 15.08 1.93 20.17
N ARG A 81 15.77 1.56 19.07
CA ARG A 81 16.49 2.50 18.18
C ARG A 81 15.67 3.01 17.00
N GLY A 82 14.93 2.12 16.32
CA GLY A 82 14.17 2.46 15.11
C GLY A 82 12.69 2.66 15.40
N ALA A 83 12.03 3.57 14.66
CA ALA A 83 10.58 3.75 14.69
C ALA A 83 9.87 2.59 13.96
N CYS A 84 9.99 1.38 14.52
CA CYS A 84 9.54 0.13 13.95
C CYS A 84 8.52 -0.57 14.87
N VAL A 85 7.70 -1.41 14.26
CA VAL A 85 6.71 -2.29 14.89
C VAL A 85 6.50 -3.50 13.98
N LEU A 86 6.26 -4.69 14.54
CA LEU A 86 5.97 -5.90 13.78
C LEU A 86 4.46 -6.17 13.70
N GLY A 87 4.07 -6.99 12.73
CA GLY A 87 2.80 -7.70 12.79
C GLY A 87 2.82 -8.74 13.90
N LYS A 88 1.65 -9.01 14.49
CA LYS A 88 1.46 -9.95 15.59
C LYS A 88 1.67 -11.41 15.18
N GLU A 89 1.38 -11.72 13.92
CA GLU A 89 1.56 -13.06 13.36
C GLU A 89 2.75 -13.07 12.41
N GLY A 90 3.60 -14.07 12.55
CA GLY A 90 4.69 -14.37 11.62
C GLY A 90 4.28 -15.48 10.65
N PHE A 91 4.76 -15.40 9.42
CA PHE A 91 4.47 -16.37 8.36
C PHE A 91 5.72 -17.18 8.00
N SER A 92 5.63 -18.51 8.01
CA SER A 92 6.77 -19.40 7.71
C SER A 92 6.74 -20.03 6.32
N SER A 93 5.58 -20.05 5.65
CA SER A 93 5.41 -20.58 4.29
C SER A 93 4.09 -20.12 3.66
N GLY A 94 3.99 -20.08 2.33
CA GLY A 94 2.77 -19.70 1.62
C GLY A 94 2.88 -18.36 0.89
N ARG A 95 1.72 -17.83 0.46
CA ARG A 95 1.59 -16.48 -0.13
C ARG A 95 0.63 -15.68 0.74
N PHE A 96 0.98 -14.43 0.99
CA PHE A 96 0.22 -13.52 1.84
C PHE A 96 0.22 -12.14 1.20
N TYR A 97 -0.90 -11.45 1.32
CA TYR A 97 -1.11 -10.12 0.78
C TYR A 97 -1.79 -9.25 1.83
N PHE A 98 -1.35 -8.00 1.97
CA PHE A 98 -2.02 -6.99 2.78
C PHE A 98 -1.75 -5.63 2.16
N GLU A 99 -2.70 -4.72 2.35
CA GLU A 99 -2.63 -3.34 1.86
C GLU A 99 -2.39 -2.41 3.05
N VAL A 100 -1.58 -1.38 2.85
CA VAL A 100 -1.34 -0.33 3.85
C VAL A 100 -1.71 0.99 3.22
N ALA A 101 -2.68 1.68 3.81
CA ALA A 101 -2.95 3.07 3.48
C ALA A 101 -2.00 3.96 4.29
N GLY A 102 -1.33 4.89 3.61
CA GLY A 102 -0.54 5.93 4.24
C GLY A 102 -1.03 7.29 3.77
N GLU A 103 -1.04 8.26 4.69
CA GLU A 103 -1.09 9.66 4.29
C GLU A 103 0.30 10.02 3.74
N GLY A 104 0.35 10.44 2.47
CA GLY A 104 1.59 10.96 1.90
C GLY A 104 2.11 12.13 2.74
N LYS A 105 3.41 12.17 3.00
CA LYS A 105 4.04 13.39 3.50
C LYS A 105 4.33 14.27 2.29
N ASP A 106 3.53 15.32 2.13
CA ASP A 106 3.91 16.47 1.31
C ASP A 106 5.09 17.22 1.95
#